data_AF-A0A933IHG4-F1
#
_entry.id   AF-A0A933IHG4-F1
#
_cell.length_a   1.000
_cell.length_b   1.000
_cell.length_c   1.000
_cell.angle_alpha   90.00
_cell.angle_beta   90.00
_cell.angle_gamma   90.00
#
_symmetry.space_group_name_H-M   'P 1'
#
loop_
_entity.id
_entity.type
_entity.pdbx_description
1 polymer ?
#
loop_
_entity_poly.entity_id
_entity_poly.type
_entity_poly.pdbx_seq_one_letter_code
_entity_poly.pdbx_strand_id
1 'polypeptide(L)'
;LAEAAVPEVLTVLRAVAPCLGTPAEAAALRQAYRHLRSTNLSRALLARHPEALLVLAARGISWCDWGDPERIIRSLRRFDRQPAWLPVYARTQAAMGPA
;
A
#
# COMPACT_ATOMS: atom_id res chain seq x y z
N LEU A 1 -18.05 4.78 10.09
CA LEU A 1 -17.41 3.58 9.49
C LEU A 1 -16.24 3.09 10.33
N ALA A 2 -15.12 3.83 10.40
CA ALA A 2 -13.92 3.36 11.10
C ALA A 2 -14.14 3.12 12.61
N GLU A 3 -14.99 3.91 13.28
CA GLU A 3 -15.40 3.69 14.69
C GLU A 3 -15.98 2.30 14.95
N ALA A 4 -16.76 1.78 14.01
CA ALA A 4 -17.41 0.48 14.16
C ALA A 4 -16.52 -0.66 13.67
N ALA A 5 -15.70 -0.40 12.65
CA ALA A 5 -14.97 -1.45 11.94
C ALA A 5 -13.55 -1.72 12.49
N VAL A 6 -12.88 -0.69 13.01
CA VAL A 6 -11.52 -0.77 13.57
C VAL A 6 -11.36 0.09 14.83
N PRO A 7 -12.26 -0.04 15.83
CA PRO A 7 -12.23 0.77 17.05
C PRO A 7 -10.87 0.68 17.78
N GLU A 8 -10.23 -0.48 17.77
CA GLU A 8 -8.93 -0.72 18.38
C GLU A 8 -7.82 0.12 17.76
N VAL A 9 -7.89 0.37 16.44
CA VAL A 9 -6.92 1.24 15.75
C VAL A 9 -7.20 2.70 16.09
N LEU A 10 -8.47 3.12 16.04
CA LEU A 10 -8.84 4.50 16.28
C LEU A 10 -8.61 4.95 17.71
N THR A 11 -8.87 4.10 18.71
CA THR A 11 -8.62 4.44 20.12
C THR A 11 -7.16 4.81 20.35
N VAL A 12 -6.23 4.02 19.80
CA VAL A 12 -4.79 4.28 19.95
C VAL A 12 -4.39 5.55 19.20
N LEU A 13 -4.84 5.74 17.96
CA LEU A 13 -4.48 6.93 17.18
C LEU A 13 -5.09 8.22 17.74
N ARG A 14 -6.29 8.17 18.33
CA ARG A 14 -6.92 9.32 19.00
C ARG A 14 -6.11 9.81 20.19
N ALA A 15 -5.48 8.89 20.94
CA ALA A 15 -4.59 9.27 22.04
C ALA A 15 -3.34 10.04 21.56
N VAL A 16 -2.97 9.90 20.29
CA VAL A 16 -1.85 10.64 19.67
C VAL A 16 -2.28 12.02 19.15
N ALA A 17 -3.56 12.23 18.88
CA ALA A 17 -4.06 13.45 18.25
C ALA A 17 -3.58 14.77 18.93
N PRO A 18 -3.52 14.89 20.26
CA PRO A 18 -3.02 16.10 20.93
C PRO A 18 -1.53 16.40 20.67
N CYS A 19 -0.74 15.40 20.27
CA CYS A 19 0.69 15.54 20.04
C CYS A 19 1.02 15.90 18.58
N LEU A 20 0.06 15.88 17.66
CA LEU A 20 0.30 16.18 16.24
C LEU A 20 0.80 17.62 16.06
N GLY A 21 1.83 17.80 15.23
CA GLY A 21 2.50 19.07 14.98
C GLY A 21 3.43 19.53 16.11
N THR A 22 3.56 18.76 17.18
CA THR A 22 4.44 19.08 18.32
C THR A 22 5.73 18.27 18.26
N PRO A 23 6.79 18.68 18.97
CA PRO A 23 8.01 17.87 19.10
C PRO A 23 7.77 16.46 19.68
N ALA A 24 6.65 16.24 20.37
CA ALA A 24 6.28 14.95 20.96
C ALA A 24 5.66 13.97 19.95
N GLU A 25 5.23 14.43 18.76
CA GLU A 25 4.50 13.62 17.77
C GLU A 25 5.20 12.31 17.46
N ALA A 26 6.49 12.38 17.11
CA ALA A 26 7.24 11.20 16.69
C ALA A 26 7.38 10.17 17.82
N ALA A 27 7.50 10.61 19.07
CA ALA A 27 7.57 9.72 20.22
C ALA A 27 6.21 9.07 20.51
N ALA A 28 5.13 9.86 20.49
CA ALA A 28 3.76 9.39 20.68
C ALA A 28 3.35 8.37 19.60
N LEU A 29 3.64 8.64 18.33
CA LEU A 29 3.40 7.71 17.23
C LEU A 29 4.19 6.41 17.39
N ARG A 30 5.49 6.48 17.71
CA ARG A 30 6.30 5.27 17.94
C ARG A 30 5.71 4.39 19.04
N GLN A 31 5.23 5.00 20.12
CA GLN A 31 4.58 4.25 21.19
C GLN A 31 3.25 3.65 20.72
N ALA A 32 2.41 4.41 20.02
CA ALA A 32 1.16 3.90 19.45
C ALA A 32 1.39 2.69 18.52
N TYR A 33 2.31 2.80 17.57
CA TYR A 33 2.61 1.73 16.61
C TYR A 33 3.19 0.46 17.25
N ARG A 34 3.83 0.54 18.41
CA ARG A 34 4.26 -0.66 19.17
C ARG A 34 3.09 -1.49 19.71
N HIS A 35 1.94 -0.85 19.96
CA HIS A 35 0.76 -1.51 20.53
C HIS A 35 -0.27 -1.89 19.46
N LEU A 36 -0.24 -1.24 18.29
CA LEU A 36 -1.16 -1.51 17.20
C LEU A 36 -0.87 -2.85 16.54
N ARG A 37 -1.91 -3.66 16.35
CA ARG A 37 -1.86 -4.82 15.46
C ARG A 37 -1.86 -4.35 14.01
N SER A 38 -1.08 -5.04 13.17
CA SER A 38 -1.10 -4.82 11.73
C SER A 38 -2.51 -5.06 11.19
N THR A 39 -3.10 -4.02 10.61
CA THR A 39 -4.50 -4.02 10.16
C THR A 39 -4.57 -3.56 8.71
N ASN A 40 -5.17 -4.37 7.84
CA ASN A 40 -5.30 -4.04 6.43
C ASN A 40 -6.58 -3.21 6.21
N LEU A 41 -6.43 -1.94 5.82
CA LEU A 41 -7.56 -1.02 5.59
C LEU A 41 -8.60 -1.59 4.60
N SER A 42 -8.14 -2.17 3.49
CA SER A 42 -9.04 -2.70 2.45
C SER A 42 -9.90 -3.83 2.98
N ARG A 43 -9.33 -4.76 3.75
CA ARG A 43 -10.07 -5.91 4.30
C ARG A 43 -10.90 -5.56 5.54
N ALA A 44 -10.32 -4.75 6.43
CA ALA A 44 -10.92 -4.45 7.72
C ALA A 44 -12.00 -3.36 7.64
N LEU A 45 -11.96 -2.49 6.62
CA LEU A 45 -12.90 -1.38 6.47
C LEU A 45 -13.61 -1.37 5.11
N LEU A 46 -12.85 -1.23 4.02
CA LEU A 46 -13.45 -0.92 2.71
C LEU A 46 -14.30 -2.07 2.16
N ALA A 47 -13.78 -3.30 2.17
CA ALA A 47 -14.47 -4.47 1.65
C ALA A 47 -15.69 -4.89 2.50
N ARG A 48 -15.76 -4.44 3.76
CA ARG A 48 -16.88 -4.74 4.67
C ARG A 48 -18.04 -3.75 4.56
N HIS A 49 -17.77 -2.58 3.98
CA HIS A 49 -18.75 -1.51 3.84
C HIS A 49 -18.82 -0.97 2.40
N PRO A 50 -18.96 -1.83 1.37
CA PRO A 50 -19.01 -1.38 -0.02
C PRO A 50 -20.19 -0.41 -0.28
N GLU A 51 -21.27 -0.53 0.48
CA GLU A 51 -22.45 0.36 0.43
C GLU A 51 -22.13 1.81 0.79
N ALA A 52 -21.01 2.04 1.52
CA ALA A 52 -20.59 3.36 1.95
C ALA A 52 -19.44 3.92 1.12
N LEU A 53 -19.15 3.33 -0.04
CA LEU A 53 -18.07 3.74 -0.94
C LEU A 53 -18.61 4.31 -2.25
N LEU A 54 -18.00 5.38 -2.71
CA LEU A 54 -18.12 5.88 -4.08
C LEU A 54 -16.80 5.63 -4.80
N VAL A 55 -16.88 5.15 -6.04
CA VAL A 55 -15.70 4.85 -6.87
C VAL A 55 -15.72 5.74 -8.11
N LEU A 56 -14.61 6.41 -8.38
CA LEU A 56 -14.38 7.13 -9.61
C LEU A 56 -13.51 6.30 -10.56
N ALA A 57 -13.97 6.11 -11.79
CA ALA A 57 -13.18 5.44 -12.81
C ALA A 57 -11.97 6.32 -13.20
N ALA A 58 -10.76 5.83 -12.96
CA ALA A 58 -9.53 6.49 -13.39
C ALA A 58 -9.29 6.23 -14.88
N ARG A 59 -9.85 7.10 -15.72
CA ARG A 59 -9.76 7.01 -17.18
C ARG A 59 -8.48 7.68 -17.70
N GLY A 60 -7.96 7.20 -18.82
CA GLY A 60 -6.78 7.79 -19.48
C GLY A 60 -5.46 7.50 -18.76
N ILE A 61 -5.46 6.70 -17.69
CA ILE A 61 -4.23 6.28 -17.00
C ILE A 61 -4.00 4.78 -17.15
N SER A 62 -2.74 4.38 -17.09
CA SER A 62 -2.33 3.00 -16.89
C SER A 62 -1.77 2.87 -15.49
N TRP A 63 -2.31 1.95 -14.71
CA TRP A 63 -1.90 1.71 -13.33
C TRP A 63 -1.50 0.24 -13.14
N CYS A 64 -0.44 0.04 -12.36
CA CYS A 64 0.02 -1.25 -11.88
C CYS A 64 0.71 -1.04 -10.54
N ASP A 65 0.47 -1.92 -9.58
CA ASP A 65 1.06 -1.87 -8.23
C ASP A 65 2.53 -2.30 -8.18
N TRP A 66 3.05 -2.90 -9.25
CA TRP A 66 4.42 -3.47 -9.32
C TRP A 66 4.72 -4.46 -8.19
N GLY A 67 3.70 -5.18 -7.72
CA GLY A 67 3.83 -6.14 -6.62
C GLY A 67 4.69 -7.38 -6.93
N ASP A 68 4.99 -7.62 -8.21
CA ASP A 68 5.91 -8.67 -8.66
C ASP A 68 6.76 -8.18 -9.85
N PRO A 69 7.93 -8.79 -10.09
CA PRO A 69 8.81 -8.36 -11.17
C PRO A 69 8.21 -8.46 -12.58
N GLU A 70 7.33 -9.43 -12.85
CA GLU A 70 6.72 -9.59 -14.17
C GLU A 70 5.83 -8.40 -14.52
N ARG A 71 5.07 -7.90 -13.54
CA ARG A 71 4.27 -6.67 -13.64
C ARG A 71 5.10 -5.43 -13.97
N ILE A 72 6.32 -5.33 -13.44
CA ILE A 72 7.27 -4.26 -13.78
C ILE A 72 7.67 -4.39 -15.25
N ILE A 73 8.09 -5.57 -15.70
CA ILE A 73 8.51 -5.80 -17.09
C ILE A 73 7.37 -5.51 -18.06
N ARG A 74 6.14 -5.94 -17.74
CA ARG A 74 4.95 -5.65 -18.53
C ARG A 74 4.69 -4.15 -18.62
N SER A 75 4.85 -3.42 -17.52
CA SER A 75 4.70 -1.96 -17.49
C SER A 75 5.75 -1.27 -18.37
N LEU A 76 7.02 -1.68 -18.29
CA LEU A 76 8.09 -1.13 -19.12
C LEU A 76 7.83 -1.34 -20.61
N ARG A 77 7.44 -2.56 -21.01
CA ARG A 77 7.08 -2.88 -22.40
C ARG A 77 5.90 -2.05 -22.91
N ARG A 78 4.86 -1.87 -22.08
CA ARG A 78 3.68 -1.07 -22.44
C ARG A 78 4.05 0.37 -22.80
N PHE A 79 5.07 0.93 -22.17
CA PHE A 79 5.53 2.30 -22.38
C PHE A 79 6.79 2.41 -23.22
N ASP A 80 7.19 1.32 -23.88
CA ASP A 80 8.41 1.23 -24.70
C ASP A 80 9.67 1.74 -23.96
N ARG A 81 9.81 1.34 -22.70
CA ARG A 81 10.98 1.67 -21.86
C ARG A 81 11.94 0.49 -21.81
N GLN A 82 13.19 0.76 -22.18
CA GLN A 82 14.28 -0.22 -22.20
C GLN A 82 15.44 0.25 -21.32
N PRO A 83 15.31 0.18 -19.98
CA PRO A 83 16.41 0.54 -19.10
C PRO A 83 17.56 -0.45 -19.25
N ALA A 84 18.81 0.02 -19.07
CA ALA A 84 20.03 -0.76 -19.34
C ALA A 84 20.13 -2.08 -18.55
N TRP A 85 19.46 -2.18 -17.40
CA TRP A 85 19.43 -3.39 -16.58
C TRP A 85 18.47 -4.48 -17.11
N LEU A 86 17.49 -4.13 -17.95
CA LEU A 86 16.42 -5.05 -18.37
C LEU A 86 16.95 -6.28 -19.14
N PRO A 87 17.90 -6.15 -20.09
CA PRO A 87 18.48 -7.32 -20.75
C PRO A 87 19.23 -8.25 -19.78
N VAL A 88 19.85 -7.70 -18.73
CA VAL A 88 20.53 -8.50 -17.70
C VAL A 88 19.51 -9.29 -16.90
N TYR A 89 18.45 -8.63 -16.41
CA TYR A 89 17.38 -9.27 -15.65
C TYR A 89 16.71 -10.42 -16.42
N ALA A 90 16.43 -10.23 -17.72
CA ALA A 90 15.82 -11.26 -18.56
C ALA A 90 16.71 -12.50 -18.71
N ARG A 91 18.02 -12.32 -18.86
CA ARG A 91 18.99 -13.44 -18.91
C ARG A 91 19.05 -14.20 -17.59
N THR A 92 19.06 -13.49 -16.46
CA THR A 92 19.08 -14.11 -15.14
C THR A 92 17.82 -14.94 -14.89
N GLN A 93 16.64 -14.43 -15.24
CA GLN A 93 15.38 -15.18 -15.12
C GLN A 93 15.38 -16.45 -15.98
N ALA A 94 15.84 -16.38 -17.23
CA ALA A 94 15.94 -17.55 -18.10
C ALA A 94 16.86 -18.65 -17.54
N ALA A 95 17.93 -18.27 -16.83
CA ALA A 95 18.86 -19.21 -16.21
C ALA A 95 18.32 -19.85 -14.93
N MET A 96 17.35 -19.22 -14.25
CA MET A 96 16.77 -19.72 -12.99
C MET A 96 15.63 -20.74 -13.19
N GLY A 97 15.17 -20.95 -14.44
CA GLY A 97 14.02 -21.80 -14.75
C GLY A 97 12.68 -21.18 -14.32
N PRO A 98 11.52 -21.74 -14.74
CA PRO A 98 10.23 -21.29 -14.24
C PRO A 98 10.12 -21.56 -12.74
N ALA A 99 9.61 -20.59 -12.00
CA ALA A 99 9.23 -20.72 -10.60
C ALA A 99 8.03 -21.66 -10.41
#